data_AF-A0A4Z1DUM0-F1
#
_entry.id   AF-A0A4Z1DUM0-F1
#
_cell.length_a   1.000
_cell.length_b   1.000
_cell.length_c   1.000
_cell.angle_alpha   90.00
_cell.angle_beta   90.00
_cell.angle_gamma   90.00
#
_symmetry.space_group_name_H-M   'P 1'
#
loop_
_entity.id
_entity.type
_entity.pdbx_description
1 polymer ?
#
loop_
_entity_poly.entity_id
_entity_poly.type
_entity_poly.pdbx_seq_one_letter_code
_entity_poly.pdbx_strand_id
1 'polypeptide(L)'
;MKVFHYHREFWLDFHFWLLVLLLVAVAMMTQNPLSVVSLAYLAFVGILILLQVFQPQVSNRQHPVGSYHFNWNFYRDTRLYIDLFLLAGLLEGPFTSTDIVYWILLGAFVGSIGFVFVVNEKPVQKMA
;
A
#
# COMPACT_ATOMS: atom_id res chain seq x y z
N MET A 1 -16.01 -18.94 1.80
CA MET A 1 -15.50 -17.58 2.08
C MET A 1 -14.15 -17.73 2.76
N LYS A 2 -13.10 -17.07 2.25
CA LYS A 2 -11.78 -17.08 2.91
C LYS A 2 -11.92 -16.28 4.20
N VAL A 3 -11.70 -16.91 5.36
CA VAL A 3 -11.83 -16.25 6.66
C VAL A 3 -10.56 -15.44 6.91
N PHE A 4 -10.73 -14.14 7.14
CA PHE A 4 -9.67 -13.29 7.66
C PHE A 4 -9.42 -13.66 9.12
N HIS A 5 -8.16 -13.83 9.50
CA HIS A 5 -7.75 -14.16 10.85
C HIS A 5 -6.89 -13.02 11.42
N TYR A 6 -7.02 -12.81 12.71
CA TYR A 6 -6.20 -11.84 13.44
C TYR A 6 -4.75 -12.35 13.51
N HIS A 7 -3.82 -11.57 12.97
CA HIS A 7 -2.40 -11.93 12.98
C HIS A 7 -1.74 -11.44 14.26
N ARG A 8 -1.70 -12.30 15.28
CA ARG A 8 -1.27 -11.92 16.65
C ARG A 8 0.10 -11.24 16.74
N GLU A 9 1.00 -11.50 15.79
CA GLU A 9 2.37 -10.99 15.77
C GLU A 9 2.56 -9.77 14.87
N PHE A 10 1.49 -9.18 14.33
CA PHE A 10 1.60 -8.03 13.40
C PHE A 10 2.37 -6.84 14.01
N TRP A 11 2.27 -6.64 15.33
CA TRP A 11 2.96 -5.57 16.05
C TRP A 11 4.48 -5.73 16.07
N LEU A 12 5.02 -6.91 15.75
CA LEU A 12 6.46 -7.14 15.63
C LEU A 12 6.96 -6.91 14.19
N ASP A 13 6.05 -6.76 13.23
CA ASP A 13 6.42 -6.51 11.84
C ASP A 13 6.89 -5.06 11.67
N PHE A 14 8.11 -4.90 11.16
CA PHE A 14 8.68 -3.59 10.85
C PHE A 14 7.80 -2.79 9.87
N HIS A 15 7.17 -3.48 8.91
CA HIS A 15 6.31 -2.84 7.92
C HIS A 15 5.05 -2.23 8.52
N PHE A 16 4.53 -2.81 9.61
CA PHE A 16 3.40 -2.26 10.35
C PHE A 16 3.76 -0.89 10.94
N TRP A 17 4.91 -0.81 11.60
CA TRP A 17 5.38 0.44 12.17
C TRP A 17 5.69 1.51 11.11
N LEU A 18 6.14 1.12 9.91
CA LEU A 18 6.28 2.05 8.79
C LEU A 18 4.93 2.68 8.39
N LEU A 19 3.86 1.89 8.28
CA LEU A 19 2.53 2.43 7.94
C LEU A 19 1.98 3.33 9.06
N VAL A 20 2.18 2.94 10.32
CA VAL A 20 1.80 3.77 11.47
C VAL A 20 2.55 5.10 11.44
N LEU A 21 3.85 5.08 11.17
CA LEU A 21 4.68 6.28 11.08
C LEU A 21 4.22 7.20 9.93
N LEU A 22 3.88 6.63 8.77
CA LEU A 22 3.30 7.40 7.65
C LEU A 22 1.98 8.06 8.04
N LEU A 23 1.10 7.33 8.74
CA LEU A 23 -0.19 7.87 9.19
C LEU A 23 0.00 9.03 10.16
N VAL A 24 0.90 8.89 11.13
CA VAL A 24 1.26 9.96 12.07
C VAL A 24 1.87 11.15 11.33
N ALA A 25 2.80 10.92 10.40
CA ALA A 25 3.45 11.99 9.63
C ALA A 25 2.41 12.82 8.86
N VAL A 26 1.49 12.17 8.14
CA VAL A 26 0.43 12.87 7.40
C VAL A 26 -0.50 13.62 8.35
N ALA A 27 -0.92 12.98 9.45
CA ALA A 27 -1.78 13.63 10.43
C ALA A 27 -1.13 14.89 11.04
N MET A 28 0.19 14.88 11.25
CA MET A 28 0.94 16.04 11.74
C MET A 28 1.14 17.13 10.68
N MET A 29 1.23 16.76 9.40
CA MET A 29 1.41 17.71 8.28
C MET A 29 0.11 18.36 7.84
N THR A 30 -1.04 17.70 8.02
CA THR A 30 -2.32 18.20 7.53
C THR A 30 -2.81 19.41 8.31
N GLN A 31 -2.85 20.57 7.65
CA GLN A 31 -3.59 21.76 8.08
C GLN A 31 -5.01 21.69 7.49
N ASN A 32 -6.03 22.02 8.30
CA ASN A 32 -7.43 21.93 7.88
C ASN A 32 -7.74 22.87 6.70
N PRO A 33 -8.54 22.46 5.69
CA PRO A 33 -9.20 21.16 5.52
C PRO A 33 -8.40 20.13 4.69
N LEU A 34 -8.64 18.83 4.95
CA LEU A 34 -8.03 17.73 4.21
C LEU A 34 -8.42 17.75 2.72
N SER A 35 -7.43 17.68 1.84
CA SER A 35 -7.66 17.53 0.40
C SER A 35 -8.17 16.12 0.07
N VAL A 36 -8.82 15.97 -1.09
CA VAL A 36 -9.27 14.65 -1.61
C VAL A 36 -8.10 13.69 -1.79
N VAL A 37 -6.93 14.20 -2.21
CA VAL A 37 -5.71 13.39 -2.39
C VAL A 37 -5.20 12.87 -1.04
N SER A 38 -5.16 13.74 -0.02
CA SER A 38 -4.78 13.36 1.35
C SER A 38 -5.76 12.34 1.94
N LEU A 39 -7.05 12.49 1.68
CA LEU A 39 -8.06 11.52 2.13
C LEU A 39 -7.90 10.15 1.45
N ALA A 40 -7.69 10.15 0.13
CA ALA A 40 -7.45 8.92 -0.63
C ALA A 40 -6.18 8.19 -0.15
N TYR A 41 -5.12 8.95 0.12
CA TYR A 41 -3.89 8.41 0.69
C TYR A 41 -4.13 7.78 2.07
N LEU A 42 -4.78 8.50 2.99
CA LEU A 42 -5.06 7.99 4.34
C LEU A 42 -5.95 6.74 4.30
N ALA A 43 -6.97 6.72 3.43
CA ALA A 43 -7.81 5.55 3.23
C ALA A 43 -6.98 4.35 2.74
N PHE A 44 -6.09 4.57 1.76
CA PHE A 44 -5.23 3.51 1.24
C PHE A 44 -4.27 2.96 2.30
N VAL A 45 -3.54 3.83 3.02
CA VAL A 45 -2.66 3.41 4.13
C VAL A 45 -3.45 2.69 5.23
N GLY A 46 -4.64 3.18 5.56
CA GLY A 46 -5.54 2.53 6.52
C GLY A 46 -5.95 1.12 6.09
N ILE A 47 -6.26 0.91 4.81
CA ILE A 47 -6.55 -0.42 4.25
C ILE A 47 -5.34 -1.34 4.37
N LEU A 48 -4.12 -0.85 4.08
CA LEU A 48 -2.89 -1.64 4.24
C LEU A 48 -2.67 -2.08 5.70
N ILE A 49 -2.90 -1.19 6.66
CA ILE A 49 -2.82 -1.51 8.09
C ILE A 49 -3.85 -2.59 8.45
N LEU A 50 -5.10 -2.43 8.02
CA LEU A 50 -6.15 -3.42 8.28
C LEU A 50 -5.79 -4.79 7.71
N LEU A 51 -5.17 -4.84 6.54
CA LEU A 51 -4.75 -6.09 5.90
C LEU A 51 -3.55 -6.75 6.62
N GLN A 52 -2.70 -5.98 7.30
CA GLN A 52 -1.66 -6.51 8.20
C GLN A 52 -2.22 -7.05 9.50
N VAL A 53 -3.22 -6.38 10.09
CA VAL A 53 -3.90 -6.83 11.30
C VAL A 53 -4.75 -8.07 11.04
N PHE A 54 -5.50 -8.05 9.95
CA PHE A 54 -6.42 -9.09 9.53
C PHE A 54 -5.89 -9.76 8.27
N GLN A 55 -5.05 -10.78 8.46
CA GLN A 55 -4.48 -11.50 7.35
C GLN A 55 -5.48 -12.53 6.81
N PRO A 56 -5.61 -12.72 5.49
CA PRO A 56 -6.35 -13.86 4.96
C PRO A 56 -5.63 -15.14 5.35
N GLN A 57 -6.37 -16.21 5.73
CA GLN A 57 -5.74 -17.51 5.99
C GLN A 57 -5.01 -18.01 4.72
N VAL A 58 -3.68 -17.93 4.75
CA VAL A 58 -2.82 -18.58 3.75
C VAL A 58 -2.69 -20.03 4.16
N SER A 59 -3.59 -20.88 3.65
CA SER A 59 -3.37 -22.32 3.74
C SER A 59 -2.12 -22.64 2.92
N ASN A 60 -1.13 -23.29 3.52
CA ASN A 60 0.07 -23.86 2.88
C ASN A 60 -0.21 -24.84 1.71
N ARG A 61 -1.43 -24.88 1.18
CA ARG A 61 -1.88 -25.79 0.13
C ARG A 61 -1.81 -25.09 -1.21
N GLN A 62 -1.03 -25.70 -2.11
CA GLN A 62 -1.04 -25.52 -3.55
C GLN A 62 -2.43 -25.08 -4.04
N HIS A 63 -2.50 -23.81 -4.43
CA HIS A 63 -3.74 -23.22 -4.92
C HIS A 63 -3.98 -23.67 -6.36
N PRO A 64 -5.23 -24.01 -6.74
CA PRO A 64 -5.56 -24.34 -8.11
C PRO A 64 -5.25 -23.15 -9.02
N VAL A 65 -4.75 -23.42 -10.23
CA VAL A 65 -4.42 -22.38 -11.21
C VAL A 65 -5.70 -21.57 -11.52
N GLY A 66 -5.65 -20.26 -11.27
CA GLY A 66 -6.77 -19.35 -11.54
C GLY A 66 -7.56 -18.87 -10.30
N SER A 67 -7.21 -19.26 -9.08
CA SER A 67 -7.80 -18.64 -7.88
C SER A 67 -7.11 -17.32 -7.53
N TYR A 68 -7.88 -16.25 -7.30
CA TYR A 68 -7.35 -14.98 -6.82
C TYR A 68 -6.88 -15.13 -5.38
N HIS A 69 -5.58 -15.01 -5.14
CA HIS A 69 -4.97 -15.02 -3.82
C HIS A 69 -4.31 -13.68 -3.55
N PHE A 70 -4.58 -13.15 -2.37
CA PHE A 70 -3.93 -11.94 -1.91
C PHE A 70 -2.44 -12.20 -1.75
N ASN A 71 -1.61 -11.48 -2.52
CA ASN A 71 -0.18 -11.72 -2.48
C ASN A 71 0.48 -11.00 -1.31
N TRP A 72 0.91 -11.77 -0.32
CA TRP A 72 1.67 -11.27 0.83
C TRP A 72 3.05 -10.71 0.49
N ASN A 73 3.65 -11.10 -0.63
CA ASN A 73 4.94 -10.55 -1.07
C ASN A 73 4.83 -9.06 -1.40
N PHE A 74 3.64 -8.59 -1.80
CA PHE A 74 3.36 -7.16 -1.96
C PHE A 74 3.61 -6.38 -0.67
N TYR A 75 3.18 -6.91 0.49
CA TYR A 75 3.39 -6.27 1.79
C TYR A 75 4.84 -6.27 2.25
N ARG A 76 5.65 -7.19 1.72
CA ARG A 76 7.06 -7.29 2.07
C ARG A 76 7.95 -6.49 1.11
N ASP A 77 7.38 -5.94 0.05
CA ASP A 77 8.14 -5.16 -0.91
C ASP A 77 8.40 -3.76 -0.37
N THR A 78 9.66 -3.47 -0.04
CA THR A 78 10.10 -2.17 0.46
C THR A 78 9.77 -1.02 -0.50
N ARG A 79 9.65 -1.29 -1.81
CA ARG A 79 9.30 -0.28 -2.82
C ARG A 79 7.94 0.35 -2.55
N LEU A 80 6.98 -0.44 -2.08
CA LEU A 80 5.66 0.07 -1.69
C LEU A 80 5.77 1.17 -0.64
N TYR A 81 6.57 0.95 0.41
CA TYR A 81 6.72 1.90 1.51
C TYR A 81 7.52 3.13 1.11
N ILE A 82 8.49 2.98 0.22
CA ILE A 82 9.24 4.11 -0.37
C ILE A 82 8.29 4.97 -1.21
N ASP A 83 7.48 4.35 -2.08
CA ASP A 83 6.51 5.07 -2.91
C ASP A 83 5.48 5.79 -2.04
N LEU A 84 4.98 5.15 -0.98
CA LEU A 84 4.07 5.77 -0.02
C LEU A 84 4.70 6.94 0.73
N PHE A 85 5.97 6.83 1.10
CA PHE A 85 6.70 7.92 1.76
C PHE A 85 6.88 9.12 0.83
N LEU A 86 7.29 8.88 -0.42
CA LEU A 86 7.44 9.96 -1.41
C LEU A 86 6.09 10.59 -1.77
N LEU A 87 5.04 9.77 -1.85
CA LEU A 87 3.67 10.23 -2.08
C LEU A 87 3.14 11.07 -0.92
N ALA A 88 3.52 10.77 0.33
CA ALA A 88 3.20 11.62 1.48
C ALA A 88 3.79 13.03 1.34
N GLY A 89 5.00 13.17 0.80
CA GLY A 89 5.60 14.47 0.48
C GLY A 89 4.86 15.27 -0.59
N LEU A 90 4.11 14.59 -1.47
CA LEU A 90 3.25 15.24 -2.47
C LEU A 90 1.85 15.59 -1.92
N LEU A 91 1.54 15.33 -0.65
CA LEU A 91 0.23 15.66 -0.09
C LEU A 91 0.06 17.14 0.23
N GLU A 92 1.16 17.91 0.30
CA GLU A 92 1.12 19.38 0.41
C GLU A 92 0.43 20.02 -0.81
N GLY A 93 0.28 19.25 -1.89
CA GLY A 93 -0.39 19.69 -3.10
C GLY A 93 0.55 20.47 -4.02
N PRO A 94 0.07 20.79 -5.23
CA PRO A 94 0.86 21.59 -6.15
C PRO A 94 0.92 23.04 -5.67
N PHE A 95 2.06 23.71 -5.86
CA PHE A 95 2.18 25.15 -5.59
C PHE A 95 1.22 25.98 -6.48
N THR A 96 0.86 25.47 -7.66
CA THR A 96 -0.15 26.05 -8.56
C THR A 96 -0.92 24.95 -9.29
N SER A 97 -2.19 25.15 -9.66
CA SER A 97 -3.00 24.12 -10.35
C SER A 97 -2.43 23.65 -11.70
N THR A 98 -1.52 24.43 -12.30
CA THR A 98 -0.80 24.14 -13.54
C THR A 98 0.55 23.46 -13.33
N ASP A 99 0.88 23.05 -12.11
CA ASP A 99 2.13 22.38 -11.80
C ASP A 99 2.13 20.97 -12.42
N ILE A 100 2.55 20.89 -13.68
CA ILE A 100 2.62 19.65 -14.46
C ILE A 100 3.58 18.66 -13.78
N VAL A 101 4.62 19.15 -13.11
CA VAL A 101 5.60 18.30 -12.43
C VAL A 101 4.93 17.54 -11.27
N TYR A 102 4.11 18.23 -10.49
CA TYR A 102 3.30 17.61 -9.44
C TYR A 102 2.47 16.43 -9.99
N TRP A 103 1.73 16.65 -11.08
CA TRP A 103 0.85 15.62 -11.65
C TRP A 103 1.63 14.46 -12.28
N ILE A 104 2.78 14.73 -12.90
CA ILE A 104 3.68 13.68 -13.42
C ILE A 104 4.20 12.81 -12.27
N LEU A 105 4.69 13.44 -11.19
CA LEU A 105 5.21 12.72 -10.03
C LEU A 105 4.10 11.92 -9.35
N LEU A 106 2.92 12.50 -9.16
CA LEU A 106 1.75 11.82 -8.60
C LEU A 106 1.39 10.59 -9.45
N GLY A 107 1.31 10.75 -10.77
CA GLY A 107 1.04 9.65 -11.70
C GLY A 107 2.12 8.56 -11.66
N ALA A 108 3.39 8.94 -11.56
CA ALA A 108 4.50 8.00 -11.48
C ALA A 108 4.45 7.15 -10.20
N PHE A 109 4.18 7.75 -9.03
CA PHE A 109 4.07 7.00 -7.77
C PHE A 109 2.84 6.09 -7.74
N VAL A 110 1.68 6.59 -8.19
CA VAL A 110 0.48 5.75 -8.33
C VAL A 110 0.73 4.58 -9.29
N GLY A 111 1.41 4.83 -10.41
CA GLY A 111 1.82 3.81 -11.36
C GLY A 111 2.82 2.80 -10.79
N SER A 112 3.79 3.25 -10.00
CA SER A 112 4.77 2.38 -9.33
C SER A 112 4.11 1.47 -8.31
N ILE A 113 3.19 1.99 -7.48
CA ILE A 113 2.39 1.17 -6.55
C ILE A 113 1.58 0.12 -7.32
N GLY A 114 0.93 0.53 -8.42
CA GLY A 114 0.22 -0.40 -9.31
C GLY A 114 1.14 -1.45 -9.95
N PHE A 115 2.37 -1.09 -10.30
CA PHE A 115 3.36 -2.02 -10.84
C PHE A 115 3.82 -3.02 -9.78
N VAL A 116 4.08 -2.59 -8.54
CA VAL A 116 4.38 -3.48 -7.42
C VAL A 116 3.23 -4.47 -7.19
N PHE A 117 1.97 -4.03 -7.37
CA PHE A 117 0.81 -4.91 -7.32
C PHE A 117 0.83 -5.97 -8.45
N VAL A 118 0.98 -5.53 -9.71
CA VAL A 118 0.95 -6.42 -10.89
C VAL A 118 2.13 -7.39 -10.96
N VAL A 119 3.36 -6.93 -10.66
CA VAL A 119 4.55 -7.79 -10.69
C VAL A 119 4.45 -8.88 -9.66
N ASN A 120 3.97 -8.53 -8.47
CA ASN A 120 3.73 -9.51 -7.43
C ASN A 120 2.55 -10.43 -7.80
N GLU A 121 1.54 -9.99 -8.54
CA GLU A 121 0.46 -10.87 -9.00
C GLU A 121 0.88 -11.94 -10.04
N LYS A 122 2.08 -11.87 -10.64
CA LYS A 122 2.47 -12.87 -11.65
C LYS A 122 2.47 -14.28 -11.05
N PRO A 123 1.66 -15.21 -11.59
CA PRO A 123 1.69 -16.59 -11.13
C PRO A 123 3.08 -17.14 -11.43
N VAL A 124 3.61 -17.95 -10.51
CA VAL A 124 4.75 -18.83 -10.77
C VAL A 124 4.36 -19.70 -11.97
N GLN A 125 4.69 -19.25 -13.18
CA GLN A 125 4.71 -20.10 -14.36
C GLN A 125 5.79 -21.12 -14.08
N LYS A 126 5.37 -22.29 -13.59
CA LYS A 126 6.20 -23.48 -13.67
C LYS A 126 6.49 -23.68 -15.15
N MET A 127 7.71 -23.38 -15.57
CA MET A 127 8.24 -23.87 -16.84
C MET A 127 8.11 -25.39 -16.78
N ALA A 128 7.30 -25.93 -17.68
CA ALA A 128 7.11 -27.36 -17.87
C ALA A 128 8.35 -27.97 -18.54
#